data_AF-W9S6N0-F1
#
_entry.id   AF-W9S6N0-F1
#
_cell.length_a   1.000
_cell.length_b   1.000
_cell.length_c   1.000
_cell.angle_alpha   90.00
_cell.angle_beta   90.00
_cell.angle_gamma   90.00
#
_symmetry.space_group_name_H-M   'P 1'
#
loop_
_entity.id
_entity.type
_entity.pdbx_description
1 polymer ?
#
loop_
_entity_poly.entity_id
_entity_poly.type
_entity_poly.pdbx_seq_one_letter_code
_entity_poly.pdbx_strand_id
1 'polypeptide(L)'
;MAIEGSSLETYIVYLQKPQRLASTRLGALHRWYYSFLPLSIARARKQSRMVHMYRNVISGFAARLTGKEAEDMRMKDGVVSIIPENTLLLHTTRTPQFLGLSQGEGLWNDLNLGKGMTIGVVDTGVLPQHISFSDEGMPSPPRKWRGKCDFGAVRCNKKLIGA
;
A
#
# COMPACT_ATOMS: atom_id res chain seq x y z
N MET A 1 31.15 4.31 26.47
CA MET A 1 30.41 5.28 25.64
C MET A 1 30.37 4.68 24.23
N ALA A 2 29.27 4.02 23.89
CA ALA A 2 29.15 3.30 22.62
C ALA A 2 28.91 4.33 21.50
N ILE A 3 29.72 4.22 20.46
CA ILE A 3 29.54 4.92 19.19
C ILE A 3 28.25 4.39 18.55
N GLU A 4 27.19 5.21 18.52
CA GLU A 4 25.98 4.95 17.73
C GLU A 4 26.38 4.86 16.25
N GLY A 5 26.64 3.64 15.79
CA GLY A 5 26.66 3.33 14.37
C GLY A 5 25.25 3.57 13.84
N SER A 6 25.06 4.70 13.16
CA SER A 6 23.77 5.17 12.68
C SER A 6 23.10 4.14 11.74
N SER A 7 22.22 3.31 12.27
CA SER A 7 21.50 2.26 11.54
C SER A 7 20.55 2.88 10.49
N LEU A 8 20.33 2.12 9.42
CA LEU A 8 19.39 2.49 8.36
C LEU A 8 18.04 1.84 8.61
N GLU A 9 17.01 2.64 8.84
CA GLU A 9 15.62 2.21 9.00
C GLU A 9 14.76 2.75 7.84
N THR A 10 13.65 2.08 7.54
CA THR A 10 12.73 2.57 6.51
C THR A 10 11.85 3.68 7.08
N TYR A 11 11.76 4.80 6.36
CA TYR A 11 10.84 5.90 6.65
C TYR A 11 9.94 6.15 5.44
N ILE A 12 8.68 6.49 5.71
CA ILE A 12 7.71 6.95 4.73
C ILE A 12 7.70 8.48 4.76
N VAL A 13 8.08 9.09 3.65
CA VAL A 13 8.17 10.54 3.45
C VAL A 13 6.94 11.00 2.67
N TYR A 14 6.11 11.82 3.30
CA TYR A 14 4.96 12.47 2.68
C TYR A 14 5.37 13.83 2.14
N LEU A 15 5.03 14.09 0.88
CA LEU A 15 5.37 15.31 0.18
C LEU A 15 4.12 16.05 -0.29
N GLN A 16 4.16 17.37 -0.19
CA GLN A 16 3.19 18.23 -0.84
C GLN A 16 3.57 18.33 -2.33
N LYS A 17 2.74 17.75 -3.21
CA LYS A 17 2.99 17.78 -4.65
C LYS A 17 2.88 19.22 -5.18
N PRO A 18 3.93 19.80 -5.79
CA PRO A 18 3.85 21.11 -6.41
C PRO A 18 2.82 21.09 -7.53
N GLN A 19 2.02 22.16 -7.68
CA GLN A 19 1.01 22.26 -8.74
C GLN A 19 1.61 22.03 -10.14
N ARG A 20 2.84 22.50 -10.37
CA ARG A 20 3.59 22.29 -11.62
C ARG A 20 3.88 20.82 -11.93
N LEU A 21 3.93 19.96 -10.91
CA LEU A 21 4.19 18.53 -11.04
C LEU A 21 2.90 17.69 -11.05
N ALA A 22 1.72 18.31 -10.90
CA ALA A 22 0.44 17.60 -10.82
C ALA A 22 0.20 16.69 -12.04
N SER A 23 0.59 17.13 -13.24
CA SER A 23 0.43 16.43 -14.53
C SER A 23 1.77 16.04 -15.21
N THR A 24 2.89 16.01 -14.48
CA THR A 24 4.21 15.73 -15.09
C THR A 24 4.46 14.26 -15.44
N ARG A 25 5.29 14.05 -16.47
CA ARG A 25 5.83 12.74 -16.88
C ARG A 25 6.56 12.04 -15.72
N LEU A 26 6.43 10.71 -15.64
CA LEU A 26 6.98 9.86 -14.58
C LEU A 26 8.46 10.12 -14.26
N GLY A 27 9.28 10.38 -15.29
CA GLY A 27 10.71 10.66 -15.11
C GLY A 27 11.01 11.97 -14.36
N ALA A 28 10.17 13.00 -14.50
CA ALA A 28 10.33 14.25 -13.75
C ALA A 28 9.97 14.06 -12.27
N LEU A 29 8.90 13.31 -11.99
CA LEU A 29 8.51 12.95 -10.63
C LEU A 29 9.60 12.13 -9.93
N HIS A 30 10.18 11.15 -10.65
CA HIS A 30 11.36 10.41 -10.18
C HIS A 30 12.49 11.33 -9.76
N ARG A 31 12.98 12.18 -10.66
CA ARG A 31 14.09 13.10 -10.34
C ARG A 31 13.77 14.01 -9.15
N TRP A 32 12.54 14.49 -9.05
CA TRP A 32 12.12 15.32 -7.93
C TRP A 32 12.14 14.58 -6.59
N TYR A 33 11.65 13.33 -6.51
CA TYR A 33 11.77 12.56 -5.27
C TYR A 33 13.24 12.27 -4.91
N TYR A 34 14.07 11.93 -5.90
CA TYR A 34 15.49 11.67 -5.67
C TYR A 34 16.25 12.91 -5.17
N SER A 35 15.80 14.13 -5.46
CA SER A 35 16.46 15.34 -4.92
C SER A 35 16.29 15.52 -3.41
N PHE A 36 15.34 14.82 -2.77
CA PHE A 36 15.22 14.83 -1.32
C PHE A 36 16.29 13.95 -0.65
N LEU A 37 16.82 12.94 -1.35
CA LEU A 37 17.84 12.05 -0.80
C LEU A 37 19.21 12.75 -0.68
N PRO A 38 20.04 12.41 0.33
CA PRO A 38 21.36 13.02 0.51
C PRO A 38 22.33 12.76 -0.68
N LEU A 39 23.21 13.73 -0.95
CA LEU A 39 24.07 13.77 -2.15
C LEU A 39 25.11 12.64 -2.22
N SER A 40 25.54 12.08 -1.09
CA SER A 40 26.43 10.91 -1.03
C SER A 40 25.85 9.69 -1.75
N ILE A 41 24.53 9.63 -1.90
CA ILE A 41 23.77 8.52 -2.48
C ILE A 41 23.47 8.73 -3.96
N ALA A 42 23.40 9.98 -4.42
CA ALA A 42 23.19 10.30 -5.83
C ALA A 42 24.38 9.89 -6.72
N ARG A 43 25.58 9.74 -6.14
CA ARG A 43 26.83 9.38 -6.85
C ARG A 43 27.20 7.89 -6.80
N ALA A 44 26.71 7.13 -5.82
CA ALA A 44 27.07 5.73 -5.64
C ALA A 44 26.02 4.78 -6.27
N ARG A 45 26.31 4.27 -7.48
CA ARG A 45 25.58 3.12 -8.05
C ARG A 45 25.88 1.87 -7.21
N LYS A 46 25.08 1.61 -6.16
CA LYS A 46 24.61 0.29 -5.65
C LYS A 46 24.34 0.33 -4.14
N GLN A 47 23.12 0.74 -3.81
CA GLN A 47 22.15 0.11 -2.89
C GLN A 47 21.05 1.16 -2.74
N SER A 48 20.07 1.10 -3.63
CA SER A 48 19.02 2.13 -3.74
C SER A 48 18.29 2.24 -2.41
N ARG A 49 18.60 3.31 -1.65
CA ARG A 49 17.91 3.63 -0.39
C ARG A 49 16.42 3.89 -0.64
N MET A 50 16.05 4.21 -1.87
CA MET A 50 14.67 4.26 -2.32
C MET A 50 14.08 2.84 -2.33
N VAL A 51 13.11 2.61 -1.44
CA VAL A 51 12.35 1.35 -1.30
C VAL A 51 11.14 1.36 -2.22
N HIS A 52 10.36 2.45 -2.17
CA HIS A 52 9.13 2.57 -2.97
C HIS A 52 8.78 4.02 -3.26
N MET A 53 8.04 4.26 -4.35
CA MET A 53 7.58 5.59 -4.75
C MET A 53 6.07 5.62 -4.86
N TYR A 54 5.43 6.47 -4.06
CA TYR A 54 3.99 6.65 -4.06
C TYR A 54 3.58 7.78 -5.01
N ARG A 55 2.53 7.54 -5.80
CA ARG A 55 2.03 8.53 -6.79
C ARG A 55 0.51 8.62 -6.93
N ASN A 56 -0.22 7.59 -6.53
CA ASN A 56 -1.66 7.49 -6.79
C ASN A 56 -2.50 8.09 -5.65
N VAL A 57 -2.34 7.56 -4.43
CA VAL A 57 -3.13 7.98 -3.26
C VAL A 57 -2.40 9.05 -2.44
N ILE A 58 -1.08 8.90 -2.31
CA ILE A 58 -0.22 9.86 -1.62
C ILE A 58 0.93 10.26 -2.56
N SER A 59 1.46 11.46 -2.34
CA SER A 59 2.70 11.92 -2.99
C SER A 59 3.84 11.78 -1.99
N GLY A 60 4.89 11.07 -2.37
CA GLY A 60 5.96 10.74 -1.45
C GLY A 60 6.68 9.45 -1.79
N PHE A 61 7.56 9.01 -0.91
CA PHE A 61 8.36 7.80 -1.11
C PHE A 61 8.71 7.13 0.21
N ALA A 62 9.03 5.83 0.15
CA ALA A 62 9.65 5.09 1.24
C ALA A 62 11.15 4.99 0.96
N ALA A 63 11.98 5.34 1.94
CA ALA A 63 13.41 5.23 1.82
C ALA A 63 14.07 4.79 3.14
N ARG A 64 15.18 4.08 3.02
CA ARG A 64 16.04 3.72 4.15
C ARG A 64 16.85 4.95 4.54
N LEU A 65 16.56 5.56 5.69
CA LEU A 65 17.22 6.75 6.22
C LEU A 65 17.89 6.44 7.56
N THR A 66 18.94 7.19 7.89
CA THR A 66 19.38 7.29 9.28
C THR A 66 18.45 8.24 10.03
N GLY A 67 18.38 8.13 11.36
CA GLY A 67 17.59 9.08 12.17
C GLY A 67 17.98 10.54 11.90
N LYS A 68 19.28 10.82 11.75
CA LYS A 68 19.79 12.15 11.41
C LYS A 68 19.32 12.62 10.03
N GLU A 69 19.43 11.80 8.99
CA GLU A 69 18.99 12.20 7.65
C GLU A 69 17.46 12.34 7.56
N ALA A 70 16.70 11.57 8.34
CA ALA A 70 15.26 11.75 8.46
C ALA A 70 14.96 13.12 9.07
N GLU A 71 15.64 13.50 10.15
CA GLU A 71 15.46 14.80 10.80
C GLU A 71 15.88 15.97 9.91
N ASP A 72 17.05 15.87 9.27
CA ASP A 72 17.52 16.86 8.30
C ASP A 72 16.53 17.01 7.12
N MET A 73 15.87 15.92 6.72
CA MET A 73 14.89 15.94 5.64
C MET A 73 13.57 16.60 6.06
N ARG A 74 13.15 16.52 7.33
CA ARG A 74 11.93 17.19 7.81
C ARG A 74 11.94 18.69 7.57
N MET A 75 13.13 19.29 7.56
CA MET A 75 13.33 20.73 7.38
C MET A 75 13.27 21.18 5.91
N LYS A 76 13.13 20.26 4.96
CA LYS A 76 13.10 20.59 3.52
C LYS A 76 11.71 21.05 3.09
N ASP A 77 11.69 22.11 2.29
CA ASP A 77 10.47 22.59 1.65
C ASP A 77 9.76 21.49 0.87
N GLY A 78 8.44 21.38 1.08
CA GLY A 78 7.60 20.38 0.45
C GLY A 78 7.50 19.05 1.20
N VAL A 79 8.25 18.85 2.28
CA VAL A 79 8.04 17.71 3.20
C VAL A 79 6.88 18.04 4.14
N VAL A 80 5.87 17.16 4.15
CA VAL A 80 4.69 17.28 5.03
C VAL A 80 4.92 16.49 6.32
N SER A 81 5.41 15.26 6.21
CA SER A 81 5.73 14.42 7.36
C SER A 81 6.70 13.31 6.98
N ILE A 82 7.42 12.82 7.99
CA ILE A 82 8.29 11.66 7.89
C ILE A 82 7.96 10.74 9.07
N ILE A 83 7.55 9.51 8.76
CA ILE A 83 7.18 8.51 9.77
C ILE A 83 8.03 7.25 9.59
N PRO A 84 8.48 6.60 10.68
CA PRO A 84 9.14 5.31 10.56
C PRO A 84 8.14 4.27 10.04
N GLU A 85 8.64 3.32 9.25
CA GLU A 85 7.89 2.12 8.89
C GLU A 85 7.53 1.33 10.15
N ASN A 86 6.31 0.82 10.20
CA ASN A 86 5.87 -0.03 11.29
C ASN A 86 5.21 -1.29 10.73
N THR A 87 5.61 -2.44 11.26
CA THR A 87 5.01 -3.73 10.92
C THR A 87 3.76 -3.95 11.77
N LEU A 88 2.63 -4.18 11.11
CA LEU A 88 1.38 -4.49 11.80
C LEU A 88 1.27 -5.99 12.07
N LEU A 89 0.71 -6.34 13.23
CA LEU A 89 0.41 -7.73 13.60
C LEU A 89 -1.02 -8.09 13.19
N LEU A 90 -1.24 -9.39 12.90
CA LEU A 90 -2.56 -9.92 12.63
C LEU A 90 -3.40 -9.93 13.90
N HIS A 91 -4.59 -9.36 13.84
CA HIS A 91 -5.44 -9.18 15.02
C HIS A 91 -6.42 -10.34 15.26
N THR A 92 -6.96 -11.00 14.22
CA THR A 92 -7.94 -12.07 14.41
C THR A 92 -8.12 -12.95 13.17
N THR A 93 -8.48 -14.21 13.37
CA THR A 93 -8.95 -15.15 12.34
C THR A 93 -10.49 -15.26 12.28
N ARG A 94 -11.20 -14.51 13.13
CA ARG A 94 -12.67 -14.56 13.31
C ARG A 94 -13.34 -13.26 12.87
N THR A 95 -13.22 -12.93 11.58
CA THR A 95 -13.74 -11.68 10.99
C THR A 95 -15.24 -11.47 11.19
N PRO A 96 -16.13 -12.48 11.04
CA PRO A 96 -17.56 -12.27 11.26
C PRO A 96 -17.87 -11.77 12.66
N GLN A 97 -17.30 -12.39 13.70
CA GLN A 97 -17.48 -11.97 15.09
C GLN A 97 -16.87 -10.58 15.35
N PHE A 98 -15.70 -10.29 14.79
CA PHE A 98 -15.07 -8.97 14.90
C PHE A 98 -15.94 -7.85 14.30
N LEU A 99 -16.63 -8.13 13.19
CA LEU A 99 -17.54 -7.20 12.54
C LEU A 99 -18.97 -7.21 13.13
N GLY A 100 -19.24 -8.02 14.17
CA GLY A 100 -20.57 -8.16 14.75
C GLY A 100 -21.59 -8.81 13.81
N LEU A 101 -21.14 -9.67 12.89
CA LEU A 101 -21.98 -10.38 11.94
C LEU A 101 -22.47 -11.71 12.53
N SER A 102 -23.67 -11.71 13.12
CA SER A 102 -24.41 -12.90 13.56
C SER A 102 -25.52 -13.26 12.57
N GLN A 103 -25.86 -14.54 12.49
CA GLN A 103 -26.96 -14.98 11.63
C GLN A 103 -28.28 -14.34 12.10
N GLY A 104 -28.95 -13.61 11.21
CA GLY A 104 -30.21 -12.92 11.53
C GLY A 104 -30.04 -11.54 12.16
N GLU A 105 -28.81 -11.05 12.34
CA GLU A 105 -28.54 -9.69 12.85
C GLU A 105 -27.51 -8.96 11.96
N GLY A 106 -27.53 -7.63 12.00
CA GLY A 106 -26.62 -6.79 11.20
C GLY A 106 -26.90 -6.84 9.70
N LEU A 107 -25.83 -6.75 8.88
CA LEU A 107 -25.90 -6.65 7.41
C LEU A 107 -26.52 -7.87 6.70
N TRP A 108 -26.89 -8.91 7.44
CA TRP A 108 -27.55 -10.10 6.90
C TRP A 108 -29.04 -9.88 6.57
N ASN A 109 -29.70 -8.90 7.18
CA ASN A 109 -31.11 -8.59 6.86
C ASN A 109 -31.27 -7.31 6.04
N ASP A 110 -30.25 -6.46 6.02
CA ASP A 110 -30.26 -5.19 5.27
C ASP A 110 -29.49 -5.31 3.94
N LEU A 111 -29.95 -4.57 2.93
CA LEU A 111 -29.26 -4.36 1.64
C LEU A 111 -29.00 -5.63 0.78
N ASN A 112 -30.00 -6.43 0.42
CA ASN A 112 -29.87 -7.54 -0.55
C ASN A 112 -28.58 -8.39 -0.34
N LEU A 113 -28.13 -8.57 0.91
CA LEU A 113 -26.91 -9.29 1.27
C LEU A 113 -25.62 -8.75 0.61
N GLY A 114 -25.53 -7.44 0.38
CA GLY A 114 -24.37 -6.81 -0.26
C GLY A 114 -24.23 -7.11 -1.76
N LYS A 115 -25.31 -7.53 -2.43
CA LYS A 115 -25.32 -7.80 -3.87
C LYS A 115 -24.79 -6.59 -4.66
N GLY A 116 -23.77 -6.83 -5.47
CA GLY A 116 -23.14 -5.80 -6.32
C GLY A 116 -22.03 -4.99 -5.64
N MET A 117 -21.73 -5.26 -4.37
CA MET A 117 -20.60 -4.65 -3.67
C MET A 117 -19.30 -5.40 -3.97
N THR A 118 -18.19 -4.66 -4.03
CA THR A 118 -16.83 -5.21 -4.09
C THR A 118 -16.13 -4.90 -2.77
N ILE A 119 -15.61 -5.92 -2.11
CA ILE A 119 -14.93 -5.80 -0.82
C ILE A 119 -13.44 -6.06 -1.04
N GLY A 120 -12.61 -5.06 -0.74
CA GLY A 120 -11.15 -5.21 -0.73
C GLY A 120 -10.67 -5.68 0.64
N VAL A 121 -9.80 -6.68 0.66
CA VAL A 121 -9.22 -7.24 1.88
C VAL A 121 -7.70 -7.18 1.77
N VAL A 122 -7.04 -6.54 2.73
CA VAL A 122 -5.57 -6.50 2.85
C VAL A 122 -5.19 -7.46 3.98
N ASP A 123 -4.74 -8.65 3.60
CA ASP A 123 -4.35 -9.74 4.50
C ASP A 123 -3.15 -10.50 3.89
N THR A 124 -2.69 -11.52 4.59
CA THR A 124 -1.70 -12.51 4.16
C THR A 124 -2.09 -13.31 2.91
N GLY A 125 -3.38 -13.33 2.55
CA GLY A 125 -3.88 -13.96 1.33
C GLY A 125 -5.12 -14.82 1.57
N VAL A 126 -5.49 -15.61 0.56
CA VAL A 126 -6.60 -16.57 0.61
C VAL A 126 -6.18 -17.86 -0.07
N LEU A 127 -6.90 -18.96 0.18
CA LEU A 127 -6.77 -20.21 -0.57
C LEU A 127 -7.78 -20.21 -1.73
N PRO A 128 -7.43 -19.81 -2.96
CA PRO A 128 -8.43 -19.48 -3.98
C PRO A 128 -9.23 -20.71 -4.46
N GLN A 129 -8.69 -21.93 -4.28
CA GLN A 129 -9.34 -23.20 -4.62
C GLN A 129 -10.34 -23.70 -3.57
N HIS A 130 -10.45 -23.05 -2.42
CA HIS A 130 -11.40 -23.47 -1.39
C HIS A 130 -12.84 -23.28 -1.88
N ILE A 131 -13.74 -24.21 -1.56
CA ILE A 131 -15.14 -24.18 -2.03
C ILE A 131 -15.90 -22.91 -1.65
N SER A 132 -15.52 -22.29 -0.53
CA SER A 132 -16.04 -20.97 -0.11
C SER A 132 -15.78 -19.85 -1.12
N PHE A 133 -14.88 -20.04 -2.09
CA PHE A 133 -14.61 -19.10 -3.19
C PHE A 133 -15.19 -19.55 -4.54
N SER A 134 -16.03 -20.58 -4.56
CA SER A 134 -16.86 -20.91 -5.73
C SER A 134 -17.64 -19.68 -6.18
N ASP A 135 -17.68 -19.46 -7.49
CA ASP A 135 -18.37 -18.36 -8.14
C ASP A 135 -19.69 -18.78 -8.80
N GLU A 136 -20.18 -19.97 -8.44
CA GLU A 136 -21.52 -20.43 -8.75
C GLU A 136 -22.56 -19.42 -8.23
N GLY A 137 -23.52 -19.06 -9.08
CA GLY A 137 -24.52 -18.02 -8.78
C GLY A 137 -23.99 -16.56 -8.76
N MET A 138 -22.68 -16.32 -8.89
CA MET A 138 -22.14 -14.96 -8.89
C MET A 138 -22.29 -14.27 -10.26
N PRO A 139 -22.66 -12.97 -10.29
CA PRO A 139 -22.65 -12.19 -11.52
C PRO A 139 -21.22 -11.91 -11.98
N SER A 140 -21.03 -11.57 -13.26
CA SER A 140 -19.72 -11.14 -13.76
C SER A 140 -19.19 -9.93 -12.99
N PRO A 141 -17.85 -9.80 -12.82
CA PRO A 141 -17.24 -8.62 -12.21
C PRO A 141 -17.67 -7.31 -12.87
N PRO A 142 -17.67 -6.17 -12.14
CA PRO A 142 -18.03 -4.88 -12.71
C PRO A 142 -17.24 -4.58 -13.98
N ARG A 143 -17.91 -4.14 -15.06
CA ARG A 143 -17.26 -3.90 -16.38
C ARG A 143 -16.10 -2.90 -16.33
N LYS A 144 -16.08 -2.01 -15.34
CA LYS A 144 -15.03 -1.02 -15.10
C LYS A 144 -13.80 -1.58 -14.37
N TRP A 145 -13.89 -2.80 -13.83
CA TRP A 145 -12.82 -3.44 -13.08
C TRP A 145 -11.71 -3.92 -14.02
N ARG A 146 -10.47 -3.56 -13.72
CA ARG A 146 -9.30 -3.83 -14.57
C ARG A 146 -8.18 -4.60 -13.86
N GLY A 147 -8.43 -5.05 -12.63
CA GLY A 147 -7.42 -5.77 -11.85
C GLY A 147 -7.18 -7.18 -12.37
N LYS A 148 -6.06 -7.78 -11.96
CA LYS A 148 -5.61 -9.10 -12.41
C LYS A 148 -5.19 -9.94 -11.21
N CYS A 149 -5.57 -11.21 -11.19
CA CYS A 149 -5.06 -12.13 -10.18
C CYS A 149 -3.64 -12.54 -10.51
N ASP A 150 -2.77 -12.49 -9.50
CA ASP A 150 -1.39 -12.96 -9.58
C ASP A 150 -1.17 -14.10 -8.57
N PHE A 151 -1.93 -15.18 -8.74
CA PHE A 151 -1.85 -16.39 -7.91
C PHE A 151 -1.07 -17.52 -8.61
N GLY A 152 -0.15 -17.17 -9.52
CA GLY A 152 0.51 -18.14 -10.37
C GLY A 152 -0.48 -18.89 -11.28
N ALA A 153 -0.68 -20.18 -11.03
CA ALA A 153 -1.55 -21.04 -11.84
C ALA A 153 -3.06 -20.81 -11.62
N VAL A 154 -3.45 -20.17 -10.51
CA VAL A 154 -4.87 -19.98 -10.19
C VAL A 154 -5.42 -18.72 -10.86
N ARG A 155 -6.51 -18.88 -11.62
CA ARG A 155 -7.18 -17.79 -12.32
C ARG A 155 -8.19 -17.08 -11.41
N CYS A 156 -8.41 -15.79 -11.64
CA CYS A 156 -9.58 -15.11 -11.08
C CYS A 156 -10.86 -15.84 -11.49
N ASN A 157 -11.90 -15.68 -10.68
CA ASN A 157 -13.26 -16.08 -11.03
C ASN A 157 -14.23 -14.91 -10.76
N LYS A 158 -15.54 -15.13 -10.78
CA LYS A 158 -16.51 -14.03 -10.56
C LYS A 158 -16.64 -13.60 -9.09
N LYS A 159 -16.03 -14.33 -8.15
CA LYS A 159 -16.02 -14.04 -6.70
C LYS A 159 -14.70 -13.44 -6.23
N LEU A 160 -13.58 -14.06 -6.61
CA LEU A 160 -12.22 -13.57 -6.41
C LEU A 160 -11.76 -12.82 -7.66
N ILE A 161 -11.78 -11.50 -7.57
CA ILE A 161 -11.28 -10.59 -8.60
C ILE A 161 -9.97 -9.98 -8.13
N GLY A 162 -8.96 -9.92 -9.00
CA GLY A 162 -7.66 -9.34 -8.65
C GLY A 162 -7.68 -7.82 -8.63
N ALA A 163 -6.69 -7.17 -8.02
CA ALA A 163 -6.54 -5.71 -7.99
C ALA A 163 -5.57 -5.20 -9.07
#